data_AF-A0A5D0MSN2-F1
#
_entry.id   AF-A0A5D0MSN2-F1
#
_cell.length_a   1.000
_cell.length_b   1.000
_cell.length_c   1.000
_cell.angle_alpha   90.00
_cell.angle_beta   90.00
_cell.angle_gamma   90.00
#
_symmetry.space_group_name_H-M   'P 1'
#
loop_
_entity.id
_entity.type
_entity.pdbx_description
1 polymer ?
#
loop_
_entity_poly.entity_id
_entity_poly.type
_entity_poly.pdbx_seq_one_letter_code
_entity_poly.pdbx_strand_id
1 'polypeptide(L)'
;MTPDQIVRTFVDHYHRRGHRDAPESSLVPPSGDPVLFTTSGMHPLTPYLLGRAHPGGRRLVNVQRCLRTTDLDEVGDRTHLTVFDMLGSWSLGDYGIATSLRWGYELLTEGFGIDPGRLHATVFGGDEQIGPDETALDTWTGLGVPVESNRAENWWSNGPTGPCGPDSEIFVWTGDGPPSGSPGTDERWMEVWNHVQMRHHRHPDGRLTPLPMSSIDTGMGLERLEMVLRGGRSVFEGAGLTPWVGAVRDRWDLRGEDLRVVADHLRSAVVVLGDGVRPGNTGRGYVLRRLVRRALTVLWRDDPARGLTGLPLDAYRDTLRRFRQEAEVGPLREVLLDEERRFRGLLDRGRPLVDRVRARGPLTERDYHWLHDTHGLPRDLVDGLLAEAA
;
A
#
# COMPACT_ATOMS: atom_id res chain seq x y z
N MET A 1 -12.16 -10.73 -13.67
CA MET A 1 -12.63 -9.35 -13.97
C MET A 1 -11.41 -8.47 -14.19
N THR A 2 -11.51 -7.39 -14.96
CA THR A 2 -10.45 -6.37 -15.09
C THR A 2 -10.52 -5.36 -13.93
N PRO A 3 -9.46 -4.62 -13.60
CA PRO A 3 -9.49 -3.58 -12.56
C PRO A 3 -10.61 -2.55 -12.75
N ASP A 4 -10.83 -2.09 -13.98
CA ASP A 4 -11.90 -1.13 -14.29
C ASP A 4 -13.30 -1.72 -14.03
N GLN A 5 -13.50 -3.01 -14.28
CA GLN A 5 -14.74 -3.71 -13.94
C GLN A 5 -14.90 -3.87 -12.42
N ILE A 6 -13.82 -4.16 -11.71
CA ILE A 6 -13.84 -4.28 -10.24
C ILE A 6 -14.26 -2.95 -9.61
N VAL A 7 -13.61 -1.86 -10.03
CA VAL A 7 -13.93 -0.48 -9.59
C VAL A 7 -15.40 -0.15 -9.87
N ARG A 8 -15.88 -0.40 -11.09
CA ARG A 8 -17.29 -0.13 -11.44
C ARG A 8 -18.27 -0.94 -10.59
N THR A 9 -18.04 -2.24 -10.43
CA THR A 9 -18.90 -3.10 -9.61
C THR A 9 -18.95 -2.61 -8.15
N PHE A 10 -17.81 -2.19 -7.60
CA PHE A 10 -17.74 -1.61 -6.25
C PHE A 10 -18.51 -0.29 -6.14
N VAL A 11 -18.22 0.67 -7.02
CA VAL A 11 -18.85 2.00 -6.99
C VAL A 11 -20.36 1.89 -7.21
N ASP A 12 -20.80 1.12 -8.21
CA ASP A 12 -22.22 0.92 -8.53
C ASP A 12 -22.97 0.25 -7.36
N HIS A 13 -22.32 -0.68 -6.64
CA HIS A 13 -22.90 -1.33 -5.46
C HIS A 13 -23.24 -0.31 -4.35
N TYR A 14 -22.36 0.66 -4.12
CA TYR A 14 -22.55 1.70 -3.12
C TYR A 14 -23.43 2.85 -3.61
N HIS A 15 -23.40 3.21 -4.90
CA HIS A 15 -24.35 4.17 -5.48
C HIS A 15 -25.80 3.69 -5.33
N ARG A 16 -26.08 2.39 -5.56
CA ARG A 16 -27.40 1.80 -5.32
C ARG A 16 -27.86 1.90 -3.85
N ARG A 17 -26.92 2.11 -2.92
CA ARG A 17 -27.15 2.31 -1.48
C ARG A 17 -27.15 3.79 -1.06
N GLY A 18 -27.11 4.69 -2.03
CA GLY A 18 -27.18 6.14 -1.81
C GLY A 18 -25.86 6.78 -1.44
N HIS A 19 -24.73 6.11 -1.62
CA HIS A 19 -23.41 6.73 -1.49
C HIS A 19 -23.17 7.66 -2.66
N ARG A 20 -22.49 8.78 -2.38
CA ARG A 20 -22.03 9.73 -3.40
C ARG A 20 -20.52 9.67 -3.56
N ASP A 21 -20.02 10.05 -4.72
CA ASP A 21 -18.58 10.10 -4.93
C ASP A 21 -17.94 11.11 -3.97
N ALA A 22 -16.96 10.65 -3.19
CA ALA A 22 -16.02 11.53 -2.52
C ALA A 22 -14.98 12.02 -3.55
N PRO A 23 -14.46 13.25 -3.39
CA PRO A 23 -13.44 13.76 -4.30
C PRO A 23 -12.23 12.82 -4.32
N GLU A 24 -11.77 12.50 -5.53
CA GLU A 24 -10.52 11.77 -5.70
C GLU A 24 -9.38 12.61 -5.13
N SER A 25 -8.61 12.04 -4.20
CA SER A 25 -7.50 12.77 -3.58
C SER A 25 -6.15 12.33 -4.15
N SER A 26 -5.30 13.32 -4.38
CA SER A 26 -3.89 13.14 -4.74
C SER A 26 -3.16 12.27 -3.69
N LEU A 27 -2.06 11.60 -4.09
CA LEU A 27 -1.12 11.03 -3.11
C LEU A 27 -0.51 12.11 -2.23
N VAL A 28 -0.48 13.36 -2.69
CA VAL A 28 0.08 14.50 -1.96
C VAL A 28 -1.05 15.21 -1.23
N PRO A 29 -1.14 15.08 0.11
CA PRO A 29 -2.15 15.78 0.87
C PRO A 29 -1.92 17.30 0.86
N PRO A 30 -2.95 18.11 1.17
CA PRO A 30 -2.84 19.56 1.21
C PRO A 30 -1.71 20.07 2.11
N SER A 31 -1.22 21.29 1.84
CA SER A 31 -0.18 21.90 2.66
C SER A 31 -0.62 22.02 4.12
N GLY A 32 0.24 21.60 5.05
CA GLY A 32 -0.02 21.60 6.49
C GLY A 32 -0.62 20.31 7.04
N ASP A 33 -0.94 19.34 6.19
CA ASP A 33 -1.33 17.99 6.63
C ASP A 33 -0.14 17.30 7.33
N PRO A 34 -0.35 16.61 8.48
CA PRO A 34 0.71 15.92 9.19
C PRO A 34 1.25 14.69 8.45
N VAL A 35 0.52 14.16 7.47
CA VAL A 35 0.91 12.95 6.74
C VAL A 35 1.73 13.30 5.50
N LEU A 36 2.78 12.51 5.26
CA LEU A 36 3.65 12.70 4.10
C LEU A 36 2.97 12.33 2.78
N PHE A 37 2.27 11.21 2.73
CA PHE A 37 1.48 10.77 1.58
C PHE A 37 0.12 10.24 2.05
N THR A 38 -0.90 10.32 1.21
CA THR A 38 -2.17 9.66 1.48
C THR A 38 -1.94 8.15 1.56
N THR A 39 -2.18 7.52 2.73
CA THR A 39 -1.95 6.08 2.95
C THR A 39 -3.25 5.27 3.06
N SER A 40 -4.39 5.98 3.17
CA SER A 40 -5.74 5.44 3.26
C SER A 40 -6.75 6.43 2.66
N GLY A 41 -7.88 5.89 2.16
CA GLY A 41 -9.05 6.67 1.72
C GLY A 41 -9.64 7.57 2.81
N MET A 42 -9.36 7.28 4.08
CA MET A 42 -9.89 8.05 5.20
C MET A 42 -9.17 9.37 5.44
N HIS A 43 -7.91 9.53 5.04
CA HIS A 43 -7.11 10.73 5.38
C HIS A 43 -7.80 12.03 4.95
N PRO A 44 -8.27 12.20 3.69
CA PRO A 44 -8.99 13.40 3.26
C PRO A 44 -10.33 13.59 3.99
N LEU A 45 -10.86 12.51 4.59
CA LEU A 45 -12.14 12.50 5.27
C LEU A 45 -12.05 12.74 6.78
N THR A 46 -10.83 12.84 7.34
CA THR A 46 -10.57 13.04 8.77
C THR A 46 -11.44 14.14 9.40
N PRO A 47 -11.58 15.36 8.82
CA PRO A 47 -12.41 16.40 9.44
C PRO A 47 -13.88 15.99 9.59
N TYR A 48 -14.40 15.19 8.67
CA TYR A 48 -15.81 14.79 8.65
C TYR A 48 -16.07 13.60 9.58
N LEU A 49 -15.12 12.68 9.69
CA LEU A 49 -15.11 11.63 10.71
C LEU A 49 -15.08 12.21 12.13
N LEU A 50 -14.50 13.40 12.31
CA LEU A 50 -14.48 14.15 13.57
C LEU A 50 -15.73 15.00 13.84
N GLY A 51 -16.75 14.95 12.96
CA GLY A 51 -18.03 15.63 13.19
C GLY A 51 -18.37 16.77 12.22
N ARG A 52 -17.46 17.15 11.31
CA ARG A 52 -17.78 18.15 10.28
C ARG A 52 -18.75 17.57 9.25
N ALA A 53 -19.74 18.35 8.83
CA ALA A 53 -20.61 17.94 7.73
C ALA A 53 -19.84 17.91 6.39
N HIS A 54 -19.98 16.82 5.63
CA HIS A 54 -19.42 16.68 4.29
C HIS A 54 -20.42 17.19 3.22
N PRO A 55 -19.98 17.95 2.20
CA PRO A 55 -20.88 18.50 1.18
C PRO A 55 -21.58 17.43 0.32
N GLY A 56 -20.95 16.27 0.16
CA GLY A 56 -21.52 15.09 -0.49
C GLY A 56 -22.55 14.32 0.36
N GLY A 57 -22.85 14.77 1.58
CA GLY A 57 -23.75 14.06 2.49
C GLY A 57 -23.03 13.06 3.40
N ARG A 58 -23.77 12.10 3.95
CA ARG A 58 -23.28 11.19 5.00
C ARG A 58 -22.81 9.82 4.50
N ARG A 59 -22.96 9.53 3.21
CA ARG A 59 -22.58 8.25 2.62
C ARG A 59 -21.69 8.52 1.42
N LEU A 60 -20.45 8.03 1.44
CA LEU A 60 -19.45 8.38 0.43
C LEU A 60 -18.75 7.14 -0.11
N VAL A 61 -18.35 7.17 -1.37
CA VAL A 61 -17.57 6.10 -2.02
C VAL A 61 -16.47 6.71 -2.88
N ASN A 62 -15.29 6.09 -2.98
CA ASN A 62 -14.26 6.49 -3.93
C ASN A 62 -13.27 5.35 -4.25
N VAL A 63 -12.33 5.67 -5.13
CA VAL A 63 -11.08 4.92 -5.30
C VAL A 63 -9.91 5.85 -4.91
N GLN A 64 -9.26 5.56 -3.80
CA GLN A 64 -8.16 6.35 -3.28
C GLN A 64 -6.82 5.77 -3.72
N ARG A 65 -5.95 6.65 -4.24
CA ARG A 65 -4.54 6.34 -4.45
C ARG A 65 -3.82 6.36 -3.12
N CYS A 66 -3.15 5.27 -2.78
CA CYS A 66 -2.44 5.12 -1.50
C CYS A 66 -0.96 4.88 -1.74
N LEU A 67 -0.11 5.49 -0.92
CA LEU A 67 1.31 5.13 -0.81
C LEU A 67 1.62 4.79 0.64
N ARG A 68 2.17 3.59 0.88
CA ARG A 68 2.60 3.17 2.22
C ARG A 68 4.11 3.04 2.29
N THR A 69 4.74 3.90 3.09
CA THR A 69 6.19 3.83 3.32
C THR A 69 6.59 2.79 4.36
N THR A 70 5.63 2.35 5.18
CA THR A 70 5.79 1.28 6.18
C THR A 70 6.07 -0.05 5.52
N ASP A 71 5.44 -0.31 4.38
CA ASP A 71 5.44 -1.59 3.69
C ASP A 71 6.67 -1.71 2.74
N LEU A 72 7.55 -0.69 2.70
CA LEU A 72 8.69 -0.63 1.76
C LEU A 72 9.68 -1.78 1.91
N ASP A 73 9.79 -2.32 3.12
CA ASP A 73 10.70 -3.42 3.42
C ASP A 73 10.04 -4.79 3.19
N GLU A 74 8.70 -4.85 3.05
CA GLU A 74 7.92 -6.04 2.70
C GLU A 74 7.77 -6.19 1.17
N VAL A 75 7.85 -5.07 0.43
CA VAL A 75 7.85 -5.07 -1.03
C VAL A 75 8.96 -5.98 -1.54
N GLY A 76 8.55 -6.94 -2.37
CA GLY A 76 9.40 -8.07 -2.78
C GLY A 76 8.74 -9.40 -2.45
N ASP A 77 7.81 -9.43 -1.49
CA ASP A 77 6.89 -10.53 -1.32
C ASP A 77 5.85 -10.60 -2.46
N ARG A 78 4.79 -11.39 -2.29
CA ARG A 78 3.78 -11.60 -3.33
C ARG A 78 2.59 -10.66 -3.23
N THR A 79 2.44 -9.86 -2.17
CA THR A 79 1.14 -9.31 -1.75
C THR A 79 1.19 -7.84 -1.33
N HIS A 80 2.37 -7.30 -1.02
CA HIS A 80 2.59 -5.90 -0.64
C HIS A 80 3.12 -5.07 -1.81
N LEU A 81 2.67 -3.82 -1.85
CA LEU A 81 2.99 -2.81 -2.88
C LEU A 81 3.27 -1.48 -2.20
N THR A 82 4.19 -0.70 -2.77
CA THR A 82 4.41 0.67 -2.27
C THR A 82 3.21 1.56 -2.58
N VAL A 83 2.67 1.47 -3.79
CA VAL A 83 1.51 2.22 -4.26
C VAL A 83 0.41 1.28 -4.73
N PHE A 84 -0.83 1.57 -4.36
CA PHE A 84 -1.99 0.77 -4.73
C PHE A 84 -3.25 1.64 -4.73
N ASP A 85 -4.33 1.13 -5.34
CA ASP A 85 -5.65 1.75 -5.25
C ASP A 85 -6.47 1.09 -4.14
N MET A 86 -7.05 1.91 -3.27
CA MET A 86 -7.93 1.48 -2.19
C MET A 86 -9.37 1.85 -2.54
N LEU A 87 -10.22 0.85 -2.70
CA LEU A 87 -11.66 1.00 -2.85
C LEU A 87 -12.26 1.32 -1.48
N GLY A 88 -12.85 2.51 -1.34
CA GLY A 88 -13.31 3.01 -0.05
C GLY A 88 -14.79 3.35 -0.02
N SER A 89 -15.43 3.07 1.12
CA SER A 89 -16.82 3.45 1.41
C SER A 89 -16.93 3.98 2.83
N TRP A 90 -17.75 5.00 3.03
CA TRP A 90 -17.87 5.68 4.31
C TRP A 90 -19.32 5.90 4.72
N SER A 91 -19.56 5.68 6.01
CA SER A 91 -20.74 6.14 6.74
C SER A 91 -20.32 7.22 7.72
N LEU A 92 -20.79 8.44 7.52
CA LEU A 92 -20.58 9.55 8.45
C LEU A 92 -21.82 9.65 9.36
N GLY A 93 -21.88 8.79 10.38
CA GLY A 93 -22.97 8.75 11.35
C GLY A 93 -24.33 8.37 10.77
N ASP A 94 -24.35 7.51 9.76
CA ASP A 94 -25.57 7.11 9.07
C ASP A 94 -25.96 5.65 9.36
N TYR A 95 -25.12 4.70 8.96
CA TYR A 95 -25.23 3.27 9.28
C TYR A 95 -24.01 2.78 10.09
N GLY A 96 -24.20 1.70 10.86
CA GLY A 96 -23.16 1.05 11.67
C GLY A 96 -22.57 -0.22 11.06
N ILE A 97 -21.70 -0.90 11.81
CA ILE A 97 -20.87 -2.00 11.32
C ILE A 97 -21.69 -3.17 10.76
N ALA A 98 -22.77 -3.57 11.40
CA ALA A 98 -23.62 -4.67 10.94
C ALA A 98 -24.17 -4.44 9.52
N THR A 99 -24.46 -3.20 9.15
CA THR A 99 -24.90 -2.87 7.78
C THR A 99 -23.72 -2.92 6.82
N SER A 100 -22.58 -2.37 7.24
CA SER A 100 -21.34 -2.37 6.45
C SER A 100 -20.90 -3.79 6.08
N LEU A 101 -20.87 -4.71 7.05
CA LEU A 101 -20.42 -6.09 6.85
C LEU A 101 -21.39 -6.87 5.96
N ARG A 102 -22.71 -6.70 6.12
CA ARG A 102 -23.71 -7.35 5.24
C ARG A 102 -23.57 -6.90 3.79
N TRP A 103 -23.35 -5.61 3.55
CA TRP A 103 -23.13 -5.09 2.20
C TRP A 103 -21.79 -5.55 1.63
N GLY A 104 -20.73 -5.57 2.44
CA GLY A 104 -19.43 -6.12 2.03
C GLY A 104 -19.53 -7.59 1.63
N TYR A 105 -20.21 -8.41 2.45
CA TYR A 105 -20.48 -9.82 2.17
C TYR A 105 -21.27 -10.02 0.87
N GLU A 106 -22.36 -9.27 0.68
CA GLU A 106 -23.16 -9.32 -0.56
C GLU A 106 -22.31 -8.92 -1.77
N LEU A 107 -21.48 -7.88 -1.66
CA LEU A 107 -20.62 -7.46 -2.75
C LEU A 107 -19.57 -8.53 -3.11
N LEU A 108 -18.93 -9.14 -2.11
CA LEU A 108 -17.93 -10.19 -2.35
C LEU A 108 -18.56 -11.43 -2.98
N THR A 109 -19.70 -11.87 -2.47
CA THR A 109 -20.33 -13.13 -2.87
C THR A 109 -21.16 -12.99 -4.15
N GLU A 110 -22.08 -12.02 -4.21
CA GLU A 110 -22.98 -11.83 -5.35
C GLU A 110 -22.38 -10.92 -6.41
N GLY A 111 -21.69 -9.85 -6.01
CA GLY A 111 -21.13 -8.88 -6.94
C GLY A 111 -19.85 -9.36 -7.63
N PHE A 112 -18.94 -9.97 -6.87
CA PHE A 112 -17.67 -10.50 -7.38
C PHE A 112 -17.66 -12.02 -7.59
N GLY A 113 -18.68 -12.74 -7.13
CA GLY A 113 -18.79 -14.18 -7.34
C GLY A 113 -17.82 -15.00 -6.50
N ILE A 114 -17.34 -14.47 -5.36
CA ILE A 114 -16.46 -15.22 -4.46
C ILE A 114 -17.31 -16.25 -3.71
N ASP A 115 -16.90 -17.51 -3.77
CA ASP A 115 -17.52 -18.59 -3.02
C ASP A 115 -17.54 -18.25 -1.51
N PRO A 116 -18.72 -18.17 -0.86
CA PRO A 116 -18.83 -17.93 0.58
C PRO A 116 -17.99 -18.90 1.42
N GLY A 117 -17.80 -20.15 0.96
CA GLY A 117 -16.97 -21.14 1.63
C GLY A 117 -15.48 -20.80 1.67
N ARG A 118 -15.03 -19.79 0.92
CA ARG A 118 -13.65 -19.28 0.89
C ARG A 118 -13.48 -18.00 1.72
N LEU A 119 -14.49 -17.57 2.46
CA LEU A 119 -14.42 -16.38 3.31
C LEU A 119 -14.06 -16.75 4.75
N HIS A 120 -13.28 -15.88 5.38
CA HIS A 120 -13.06 -15.86 6.82
C HIS A 120 -13.05 -14.40 7.28
N ALA A 121 -13.51 -14.13 8.49
CA ALA A 121 -13.47 -12.80 9.06
C ALA A 121 -12.61 -12.76 10.33
N THR A 122 -12.12 -11.58 10.69
CA THR A 122 -11.58 -11.28 12.01
C THR A 122 -12.37 -10.13 12.64
N VAL A 123 -12.46 -10.10 13.97
CA VAL A 123 -13.14 -9.05 14.73
C VAL A 123 -12.36 -8.69 15.98
N PHE A 124 -12.51 -7.45 16.45
CA PHE A 124 -11.88 -7.00 17.69
C PHE A 124 -12.36 -7.79 18.93
N GLY A 125 -11.43 -8.50 19.56
CA GLY A 125 -11.68 -9.34 20.75
C GLY A 125 -11.69 -8.62 22.09
N GLY A 126 -11.54 -7.29 22.10
CA GLY A 126 -11.54 -6.49 23.32
C GLY A 126 -10.17 -6.36 23.99
N ASP A 127 -9.98 -5.28 24.73
CA ASP A 127 -8.79 -5.00 25.56
C ASP A 127 -9.19 -4.46 26.95
N GLU A 128 -8.24 -3.87 27.66
CA GLU A 128 -8.46 -3.29 29.00
C GLU A 128 -9.35 -2.03 29.00
N GLN A 129 -9.43 -1.31 27.87
CA GLN A 129 -10.19 -0.06 27.74
C GLN A 129 -11.55 -0.29 27.07
N ILE A 130 -11.63 -1.20 26.09
CA ILE A 130 -12.77 -1.39 25.19
C ILE A 130 -13.14 -2.87 25.12
N GLY A 131 -14.42 -3.20 25.33
CA GLY A 131 -14.92 -4.57 25.18
C GLY A 131 -14.88 -5.11 23.75
N PRO A 132 -15.11 -6.42 23.56
CA PRO A 132 -15.16 -7.05 22.24
C PRO A 132 -16.25 -6.45 21.35
N ASP A 133 -16.07 -6.56 20.04
CA ASP A 133 -17.05 -6.11 19.05
C ASP A 133 -18.12 -7.18 18.77
N GLU A 134 -19.04 -7.34 19.73
CA GLU A 134 -20.13 -8.33 19.66
C GLU A 134 -21.01 -8.12 18.42
N THR A 135 -21.22 -6.88 17.98
CA THR A 135 -22.06 -6.59 16.81
C THR A 135 -21.45 -7.14 15.53
N ALA A 136 -20.13 -7.04 15.34
CA ALA A 136 -19.46 -7.63 14.20
C ALA A 136 -19.46 -9.17 14.28
N LEU A 137 -19.16 -9.71 15.46
CA LEU A 137 -19.17 -11.16 15.70
C LEU A 137 -20.52 -11.80 15.37
N ASP A 138 -21.61 -11.24 15.90
CA ASP A 138 -22.97 -11.72 15.67
C ASP A 138 -23.36 -11.60 14.20
N THR A 139 -22.93 -10.52 13.53
CA THR A 139 -23.22 -10.31 12.11
C THR A 139 -22.55 -11.39 11.25
N TRP A 140 -21.28 -11.69 11.47
CA TRP A 140 -20.57 -12.73 10.72
C TRP A 140 -21.11 -14.13 11.01
N THR A 141 -21.41 -14.41 12.28
CA THR A 141 -22.04 -15.68 12.69
C THR A 141 -23.39 -15.87 12.00
N GLY A 142 -24.22 -14.82 11.93
CA GLY A 142 -25.51 -14.85 11.22
C GLY A 142 -25.39 -15.00 9.70
N LEU A 143 -24.26 -14.58 9.11
CA LEU A 143 -23.93 -14.78 7.69
C LEU A 143 -23.30 -16.15 7.42
N GLY A 144 -23.00 -16.94 8.45
CA GLY A 144 -22.35 -18.24 8.34
C GLY A 144 -20.87 -18.18 7.94
N VAL A 145 -20.21 -17.04 8.16
CA VAL A 145 -18.77 -16.86 7.88
C VAL A 145 -17.96 -17.20 9.14
N PRO A 146 -16.95 -18.10 9.04
CA PRO A 146 -16.02 -18.34 10.13
C PRO A 146 -15.33 -17.06 10.60
N VAL A 147 -15.20 -16.88 11.92
CA VAL A 147 -14.72 -15.63 12.51
C VAL A 147 -13.68 -15.89 13.60
N GLU A 148 -12.53 -15.22 13.50
CA GLU A 148 -11.49 -15.19 14.53
C GLU A 148 -11.66 -13.91 15.37
N SER A 149 -11.42 -13.99 16.68
CA SER A 149 -11.52 -12.83 17.57
C SER A 149 -10.13 -12.45 18.07
N ASN A 150 -9.59 -11.36 17.54
CA ASN A 150 -8.18 -10.98 17.71
C ASN A 150 -8.12 -9.61 18.39
N ARG A 151 -7.15 -9.43 19.30
CA ARG A 151 -7.03 -8.17 20.07
C ARG A 151 -6.23 -7.10 19.33
N ALA A 152 -4.94 -7.37 19.10
CA ALA A 152 -4.00 -6.36 18.66
C ALA A 152 -4.15 -6.00 17.17
N GLU A 153 -4.54 -6.97 16.35
CA GLU A 153 -4.63 -6.82 14.90
C GLU A 153 -5.91 -6.10 14.47
N ASN A 154 -7.00 -6.25 15.23
CA ASN A 154 -8.30 -5.66 14.88
C ASN A 154 -8.54 -4.28 15.51
N TRP A 155 -7.56 -3.39 15.38
CA TRP A 155 -7.69 -2.01 15.82
C TRP A 155 -7.00 -1.06 14.85
N TRP A 156 -7.77 -0.16 14.25
CA TRP A 156 -7.25 0.81 13.31
C TRP A 156 -7.15 2.21 13.95
N SER A 157 -6.05 2.92 13.68
CA SER A 157 -5.83 4.30 14.17
C SER A 157 -5.25 5.20 13.09
N ASN A 158 -5.71 6.45 13.03
CA ASN A 158 -5.18 7.47 12.13
C ASN A 158 -3.87 8.08 12.68
N GLY A 159 -2.84 7.24 12.80
CA GLY A 159 -1.57 7.61 13.44
C GLY A 159 -1.60 7.51 14.98
N PRO A 160 -0.62 8.13 15.66
CA PRO A 160 -0.44 7.97 17.12
C PRO A 160 -1.53 8.66 17.95
N THR A 161 -2.23 9.65 17.38
CA THR A 161 -3.37 10.36 17.97
C THR A 161 -4.41 10.63 16.90
N GLY A 162 -5.67 10.85 17.31
CA GLY A 162 -6.76 11.13 16.37
C GLY A 162 -7.85 10.05 16.33
N PRO A 163 -8.70 10.04 15.28
CA PRO A 163 -9.80 9.09 15.17
C PRO A 163 -9.30 7.66 15.00
N CYS A 164 -9.94 6.72 15.71
CA CYS A 164 -9.60 5.32 15.74
C CYS A 164 -10.80 4.47 16.18
N GLY A 165 -10.66 3.15 16.08
CA GLY A 165 -11.61 2.22 16.68
C GLY A 165 -11.37 0.77 16.28
N PRO A 166 -12.23 -0.14 16.77
CA PRO A 166 -12.15 -1.54 16.38
C PRO A 166 -12.50 -1.68 14.91
N ASP A 167 -12.00 -2.74 14.31
CA ASP A 167 -12.34 -3.09 12.94
C ASP A 167 -12.73 -4.56 12.81
N SER A 168 -13.13 -4.91 11.59
CA SER A 168 -13.32 -6.28 11.17
C SER A 168 -12.78 -6.43 9.75
N GLU A 169 -11.92 -7.42 9.56
CA GLU A 169 -11.27 -7.68 8.28
C GLU A 169 -11.85 -8.92 7.63
N ILE A 170 -11.90 -8.92 6.31
CA ILE A 170 -12.40 -10.02 5.48
C ILE A 170 -11.23 -10.61 4.72
N PHE A 171 -11.09 -11.92 4.84
CA PHE A 171 -10.06 -12.73 4.21
C PHE A 171 -10.66 -13.67 3.19
N VAL A 172 -9.92 -13.90 2.10
CA VAL A 172 -10.27 -14.88 1.07
C VAL A 172 -9.17 -15.93 0.96
N TRP A 173 -9.56 -17.20 0.97
CA TRP A 173 -8.64 -18.31 0.78
C TRP A 173 -8.00 -18.29 -0.61
N THR A 174 -6.67 -18.29 -0.69
CA THR A 174 -5.90 -18.34 -1.97
C THR A 174 -5.06 -19.61 -2.13
N GLY A 175 -5.17 -20.55 -1.19
CA GLY A 175 -4.49 -21.83 -1.22
C GLY A 175 -5.10 -22.83 -2.20
N ASP A 176 -4.36 -23.93 -2.44
CA ASP A 176 -4.90 -25.08 -3.16
C ASP A 176 -5.87 -25.87 -2.28
N GLY A 177 -6.97 -26.33 -2.88
CA GLY A 177 -7.95 -27.16 -2.21
C GLY A 177 -8.87 -26.39 -1.24
N PRO A 178 -9.61 -27.12 -0.39
CA PRO A 178 -10.52 -26.50 0.57
C PRO A 178 -9.74 -25.67 1.61
N PRO A 179 -10.33 -24.58 2.13
CA PRO A 179 -9.66 -23.77 3.14
C PRO A 179 -9.29 -24.54 4.39
N SER A 180 -8.16 -24.20 4.98
CA SER A 180 -7.64 -24.78 6.22
C SER A 180 -7.07 -23.70 7.13
N GLY A 181 -7.03 -23.98 8.44
CA GLY A 181 -6.55 -23.01 9.42
C GLY A 181 -7.42 -21.77 9.49
N SER A 182 -6.81 -20.66 9.91
CA SER A 182 -7.43 -19.35 10.06
C SER A 182 -6.45 -18.25 9.59
N PRO A 183 -6.91 -17.00 9.40
CA PRO A 183 -6.03 -15.89 9.06
C PRO A 183 -4.79 -15.76 9.96
N GLY A 184 -4.94 -15.96 11.27
CA GLY A 184 -3.81 -15.90 12.20
C GLY A 184 -2.83 -17.09 12.13
N THR A 185 -3.15 -18.15 11.39
CA THR A 185 -2.36 -19.39 11.37
C THR A 185 -1.92 -19.85 9.97
N ASP A 186 -2.45 -19.27 8.90
CA ASP A 186 -2.14 -19.65 7.52
C ASP A 186 -2.11 -18.43 6.59
N GLU A 187 -0.93 -18.12 6.05
CA GLU A 187 -0.66 -16.98 5.15
C GLU A 187 -1.45 -17.01 3.83
N ARG A 188 -2.08 -18.15 3.50
CA ARG A 188 -2.90 -18.28 2.29
C ARG A 188 -4.25 -17.61 2.42
N TRP A 189 -4.65 -17.18 3.62
CA TRP A 189 -5.76 -16.26 3.82
C TRP A 189 -5.34 -14.84 3.45
N MET A 190 -5.86 -14.35 2.33
CA MET A 190 -5.56 -13.01 1.85
C MET A 190 -6.56 -12.01 2.41
N GLU A 191 -6.08 -11.07 3.24
CA GLU A 191 -6.86 -9.90 3.65
C GLU A 191 -7.22 -9.07 2.41
N VAL A 192 -8.52 -8.96 2.11
CA VAL A 192 -8.99 -8.19 0.96
C VAL A 192 -9.64 -6.88 1.37
N TRP A 193 -10.27 -6.81 2.55
CA TRP A 193 -11.11 -5.68 2.93
C TRP A 193 -11.17 -5.50 4.44
N ASN A 194 -10.84 -4.29 4.91
CA ASN A 194 -11.00 -3.88 6.31
C ASN A 194 -12.22 -2.94 6.46
N HIS A 195 -13.08 -3.20 7.47
CA HIS A 195 -14.20 -2.38 7.89
C HIS A 195 -13.97 -1.81 9.30
N VAL A 196 -13.59 -0.54 9.38
CA VAL A 196 -13.27 0.16 10.62
C VAL A 196 -14.48 0.89 11.19
N GLN A 197 -14.70 0.74 12.50
CA GLN A 197 -15.65 1.54 13.27
C GLN A 197 -14.98 2.74 13.93
N MET A 198 -14.97 3.86 13.23
CA MET A 198 -14.43 5.12 13.76
C MET A 198 -15.35 5.66 14.87
N ARG A 199 -15.03 5.33 16.12
CA ARG A 199 -15.87 5.68 17.29
C ARG A 199 -15.11 6.26 18.48
N HIS A 200 -13.77 6.31 18.42
CA HIS A 200 -12.93 6.87 19.47
C HIS A 200 -11.93 7.90 18.93
N HIS A 201 -11.49 8.79 19.80
CA HIS A 201 -10.34 9.66 19.62
C HIS A 201 -9.25 9.24 20.60
N ARG A 202 -8.06 8.92 20.09
CA ARG A 202 -6.86 8.60 20.87
C ARG A 202 -6.11 9.89 21.22
N HIS A 203 -5.88 10.09 22.52
CA HIS A 203 -5.11 11.20 23.07
C HIS A 203 -3.61 10.85 23.17
N PRO A 204 -2.70 11.84 23.31
CA PRO A 204 -1.26 11.59 23.42
C PRO A 204 -0.85 10.69 24.60
N ASP A 205 -1.65 10.63 25.66
CA ASP A 205 -1.47 9.76 26.83
C ASP A 205 -1.99 8.32 26.61
N GLY A 206 -2.51 8.02 25.42
CA GLY A 206 -3.08 6.72 25.05
C GLY A 206 -4.55 6.54 25.46
N ARG A 207 -5.15 7.49 26.18
CA ARG A 207 -6.56 7.44 26.58
C ARG A 207 -7.47 7.54 25.37
N LEU A 208 -8.57 6.80 25.40
CA LEU A 208 -9.62 6.84 24.39
C LEU A 208 -10.83 7.65 24.89
N THR A 209 -11.35 8.56 24.06
CA THR A 209 -12.63 9.23 24.30
C THR A 209 -13.59 8.98 23.14
N PRO A 210 -14.90 8.80 23.38
CA PRO A 210 -15.87 8.63 22.30
C PRO A 210 -15.88 9.81 21.31
N LEU A 211 -16.04 9.51 20.02
CA LEU A 211 -16.32 10.53 19.01
C LEU A 211 -17.78 11.01 19.10
N PRO A 212 -18.09 12.23 18.64
CA PRO A 212 -19.47 12.74 18.62
C PRO A 212 -20.43 11.89 17.76
N MET A 213 -19.88 11.14 16.81
CA MET A 213 -20.60 10.27 15.90
C MET A 213 -19.78 9.02 15.63
N SER A 214 -20.43 7.85 15.66
CA SER A 214 -19.82 6.60 15.19
C SER A 214 -19.91 6.56 13.67
N SER A 215 -18.78 6.32 13.02
CA SER A 215 -18.66 6.31 11.56
C SER A 215 -18.07 4.98 11.09
N ILE A 216 -18.31 4.65 9.82
CA ILE A 216 -17.69 3.51 9.14
C ILE A 216 -16.70 4.05 8.12
N ASP A 217 -15.51 3.47 8.13
CA ASP A 217 -14.46 3.64 7.13
C ASP A 217 -14.10 2.25 6.62
N THR A 218 -14.19 2.02 5.32
CA THR A 218 -13.80 0.73 4.73
C THR A 218 -12.69 0.92 3.72
N GLY A 219 -11.73 0.00 3.66
CA GLY A 219 -10.67 0.01 2.65
C GLY A 219 -10.42 -1.38 2.09
N MET A 220 -10.57 -1.53 0.76
CA MET A 220 -10.27 -2.76 0.03
C MET A 220 -9.17 -2.53 -0.99
N GLY A 221 -8.10 -3.32 -0.94
CA GLY A 221 -7.00 -3.22 -1.90
C GLY A 221 -7.39 -3.76 -3.27
N LEU A 222 -7.41 -2.90 -4.29
CA LEU A 222 -7.81 -3.27 -5.65
C LEU A 222 -6.94 -4.39 -6.22
N GLU A 223 -5.63 -4.30 -6.07
CA GLU A 223 -4.68 -5.29 -6.59
C GLU A 223 -4.78 -6.65 -5.89
N ARG A 224 -5.06 -6.65 -4.57
CA ARG A 224 -5.30 -7.89 -3.82
C ARG A 224 -6.60 -8.55 -4.27
N LEU A 225 -7.68 -7.77 -4.43
CA LEU A 225 -8.94 -8.30 -4.95
C LEU A 225 -8.78 -8.80 -6.39
N GLU A 226 -8.10 -8.08 -7.27
CA GLU A 226 -7.80 -8.53 -8.64
C GLU A 226 -7.08 -9.88 -8.62
N MET A 227 -6.06 -10.02 -7.77
CA MET A 227 -5.34 -11.28 -7.57
C MET A 227 -6.25 -12.42 -7.14
N VAL A 228 -7.14 -12.19 -6.18
CA VAL A 228 -8.10 -13.21 -5.72
C VAL A 228 -9.07 -13.62 -6.83
N LEU A 229 -9.65 -12.65 -7.55
CA LEU A 229 -10.66 -12.90 -8.59
C LEU A 229 -10.12 -13.61 -9.82
N ARG A 230 -8.81 -13.52 -10.07
CA ARG A 230 -8.14 -14.28 -11.14
C ARG A 230 -7.59 -15.63 -10.66
N GLY A 231 -7.77 -15.98 -9.39
CA GLY A 231 -7.21 -17.20 -8.80
C GLY A 231 -5.67 -17.19 -8.72
N GLY A 232 -5.07 -16.00 -8.70
CA GLY A 232 -3.62 -15.82 -8.65
C GLY A 232 -3.08 -15.82 -7.22
N ARG A 233 -1.74 -15.81 -7.11
CA ARG A 233 -1.02 -15.81 -5.82
C ARG A 233 -0.09 -14.63 -5.63
N SER A 234 -0.04 -13.74 -6.62
CA SER A 234 0.82 -12.57 -6.55
C SER A 234 0.21 -11.34 -7.19
N VAL A 235 0.19 -10.22 -6.50
CA VAL A 235 -0.30 -8.94 -7.06
C VAL A 235 0.50 -8.49 -8.29
N PHE A 236 1.72 -9.00 -8.46
CA PHE A 236 2.64 -8.71 -9.57
C PHE A 236 2.21 -9.28 -10.92
N GLU A 237 1.29 -10.24 -10.93
CA GLU A 237 0.68 -10.78 -12.14
C GLU A 237 -0.64 -10.05 -12.49
N GLY A 238 -1.05 -9.08 -11.67
CA GLY A 238 -2.20 -8.21 -11.93
C GLY A 238 -1.91 -7.19 -13.03
N ALA A 239 -2.97 -6.68 -13.66
CA ALA A 239 -2.85 -5.88 -14.87
C ALA A 239 -2.08 -4.56 -14.68
N GLY A 240 -2.05 -4.03 -13.44
CA GLY A 240 -1.27 -2.84 -13.09
C GLY A 240 0.24 -3.06 -13.00
N LEU A 241 0.69 -4.32 -12.85
CA LEU A 241 2.11 -4.65 -12.69
C LEU A 241 2.71 -5.48 -13.82
N THR A 242 1.90 -6.24 -14.57
CA THR A 242 2.42 -7.03 -15.69
C THR A 242 3.26 -6.22 -16.69
N PRO A 243 2.91 -4.96 -17.06
CA PRO A 243 3.74 -4.15 -17.96
C PRO A 243 5.14 -3.89 -17.41
N TRP A 244 5.26 -3.60 -16.11
CA TRP A 244 6.54 -3.37 -15.45
C TRP A 244 7.32 -4.67 -15.26
N VAL A 245 6.67 -5.74 -14.82
CA VAL A 245 7.31 -7.05 -14.67
C VAL A 245 7.87 -7.53 -16.01
N GLY A 246 7.11 -7.39 -17.11
CA GLY A 246 7.60 -7.69 -18.46
C GLY A 246 8.77 -6.80 -18.86
N ALA A 247 8.62 -5.47 -18.72
CA ALA A 247 9.67 -4.51 -19.07
C ALA A 247 11.00 -4.75 -18.34
N VAL A 248 10.93 -5.10 -17.06
CA VAL A 248 12.09 -5.37 -16.22
C VAL A 248 12.72 -6.71 -16.63
N ARG A 249 11.93 -7.78 -16.72
CA ARG A 249 12.40 -9.13 -17.07
C ARG A 249 13.00 -9.22 -18.48
N ASP A 250 12.41 -8.54 -19.45
CA ASP A 250 12.87 -8.59 -20.84
C ASP A 250 14.20 -7.84 -21.02
N ARG A 251 14.52 -6.92 -20.11
CA ARG A 251 15.73 -6.11 -20.15
C ARG A 251 16.83 -6.63 -19.23
N TRP A 252 16.45 -7.22 -18.11
CA TRP A 252 17.33 -7.72 -17.07
C TRP A 252 16.82 -9.10 -16.64
N ASP A 253 17.69 -10.12 -16.57
CA ASP A 253 17.33 -11.49 -16.11
C ASP A 253 17.10 -11.54 -14.58
N LEU A 254 16.29 -10.59 -14.08
CA LEU A 254 15.81 -10.56 -12.71
C LEU A 254 14.66 -11.54 -12.54
N ARG A 255 14.63 -12.19 -11.36
CA ARG A 255 13.63 -13.18 -11.01
C ARG A 255 13.22 -13.01 -9.56
N GLY A 256 12.15 -13.69 -9.17
CA GLY A 256 11.75 -13.76 -7.77
C GLY A 256 11.50 -12.38 -7.17
N GLU A 257 12.09 -12.15 -6.00
CA GLU A 257 11.96 -10.92 -5.21
C GLU A 257 12.52 -9.70 -5.93
N ASP A 258 13.73 -9.79 -6.49
CA ASP A 258 14.38 -8.65 -7.16
C ASP A 258 13.54 -8.09 -8.31
N LEU A 259 12.93 -8.98 -9.12
CA LEU A 259 12.03 -8.58 -10.20
C LEU A 259 10.82 -7.80 -9.67
N ARG A 260 10.27 -8.24 -8.54
CA ARG A 260 9.10 -7.61 -7.90
C ARG A 260 9.47 -6.26 -7.30
N VAL A 261 10.58 -6.18 -6.57
CA VAL A 261 11.09 -4.91 -6.00
C VAL A 261 11.29 -3.86 -7.08
N VAL A 262 12.00 -4.20 -8.16
CA VAL A 262 12.27 -3.24 -9.24
C VAL A 262 10.98 -2.83 -9.95
N ALA A 263 10.08 -3.77 -10.25
CA ALA A 263 8.82 -3.48 -10.91
C ALA A 263 7.91 -2.55 -10.07
N ASP A 264 7.72 -2.84 -8.79
CA ASP A 264 6.90 -2.01 -7.90
C ASP A 264 7.50 -0.63 -7.70
N HIS A 265 8.79 -0.53 -7.41
CA HIS A 265 9.42 0.74 -7.12
C HIS A 265 9.49 1.67 -8.34
N LEU A 266 9.70 1.13 -9.54
CA LEU A 266 9.64 1.93 -10.77
C LEU A 266 8.22 2.43 -11.05
N ARG A 267 7.20 1.56 -10.93
CA ARG A 267 5.80 1.97 -11.04
C ARG A 267 5.49 3.08 -10.03
N SER A 268 5.85 2.86 -8.76
CA SER A 268 5.56 3.78 -7.66
C SER A 268 6.28 5.12 -7.83
N ALA A 269 7.51 5.12 -8.33
CA ALA A 269 8.21 6.35 -8.67
C ALA A 269 7.48 7.14 -9.76
N VAL A 270 6.91 6.47 -10.78
CA VAL A 270 6.09 7.12 -11.80
C VAL A 270 4.82 7.74 -11.21
N VAL A 271 4.12 7.03 -10.31
CA VAL A 271 2.92 7.60 -9.65
C VAL A 271 3.29 8.82 -8.80
N VAL A 272 4.34 8.74 -7.99
CA VAL A 272 4.79 9.86 -7.15
C VAL A 272 5.22 11.07 -7.98
N LEU A 273 5.90 10.84 -9.10
CA LEU A 273 6.27 11.87 -10.07
C LEU A 273 5.06 12.51 -10.75
N GLY A 274 4.04 11.70 -11.07
CA GLY A 274 2.78 12.12 -11.68
C GLY A 274 2.00 13.10 -10.81
N ASP A 275 2.11 12.99 -9.49
CA ASP A 275 1.54 13.94 -8.52
C ASP A 275 2.48 15.13 -8.21
N GLY A 276 3.50 15.34 -9.06
CA GLY A 276 4.34 16.54 -9.03
C GLY A 276 5.52 16.49 -8.06
N VAL A 277 5.72 15.40 -7.31
CA VAL A 277 6.89 15.24 -6.43
C VAL A 277 8.17 15.15 -7.27
N ARG A 278 9.28 15.67 -6.75
CA ARG A 278 10.61 15.57 -7.37
C ARG A 278 11.63 15.04 -6.37
N PRO A 279 12.69 14.33 -6.82
CA PRO A 279 13.71 13.80 -5.91
C PRO A 279 14.35 14.90 -5.05
N GLY A 280 14.52 14.62 -3.76
CA GLY A 280 15.00 15.58 -2.77
C GLY A 280 15.69 14.90 -1.58
N ASN A 281 16.28 15.69 -0.69
CA ASN A 281 16.99 15.17 0.49
C ASN A 281 16.06 14.95 1.69
N THR A 282 14.84 15.49 1.67
CA THR A 282 13.89 15.44 2.79
C THR A 282 12.47 15.19 2.30
N GLY A 283 11.59 14.79 3.22
CA GLY A 283 10.16 14.62 2.98
C GLY A 283 9.83 13.74 1.78
N ARG A 284 8.86 14.17 0.97
CA ARG A 284 8.34 13.40 -0.18
C ARG A 284 9.42 13.13 -1.23
N GLY A 285 10.30 14.12 -1.45
CA GLY A 285 11.39 13.98 -2.41
C GLY A 285 12.43 12.94 -1.97
N TYR A 286 12.65 12.79 -0.66
CA TYR A 286 13.50 11.73 -0.13
C TYR A 286 12.89 10.34 -0.35
N VAL A 287 11.58 10.19 -0.15
CA VAL A 287 10.89 8.90 -0.42
C VAL A 287 11.01 8.54 -1.90
N LEU A 288 10.70 9.46 -2.82
CA LEU A 288 10.87 9.21 -4.26
C LEU A 288 12.30 8.79 -4.60
N ARG A 289 13.29 9.51 -4.06
CA ARG A 289 14.70 9.15 -4.23
C ARG A 289 14.98 7.73 -3.70
N ARG A 290 14.49 7.38 -2.51
CA ARG A 290 14.69 6.07 -1.89
C ARG A 290 14.13 4.96 -2.77
N LEU A 291 12.94 5.12 -3.36
CA LEU A 291 12.35 4.16 -4.30
C LEU A 291 13.25 3.92 -5.51
N VAL A 292 13.64 4.99 -6.20
CA VAL A 292 14.48 4.91 -7.40
C VAL A 292 15.82 4.27 -7.08
N ARG A 293 16.45 4.67 -5.97
CA ARG A 293 17.75 4.13 -5.58
C ARG A 293 17.69 2.69 -5.12
N ARG A 294 16.63 2.25 -4.44
CA ARG A 294 16.43 0.83 -4.09
C ARG A 294 16.32 -0.04 -5.36
N ALA A 295 15.55 0.40 -6.36
CA ALA A 295 15.49 -0.30 -7.64
C ALA A 295 16.87 -0.35 -8.34
N LEU A 296 17.61 0.76 -8.34
CA LEU A 296 18.96 0.82 -8.92
C LEU A 296 19.97 -0.04 -8.15
N THR A 297 19.89 -0.10 -6.82
CA THR A 297 20.72 -0.98 -5.98
C THR A 297 20.56 -2.43 -6.40
N VAL A 298 19.32 -2.91 -6.56
CA VAL A 298 19.04 -4.27 -7.03
C VAL A 298 19.59 -4.49 -8.44
N LEU A 299 19.39 -3.53 -9.35
CA LEU A 299 19.89 -3.63 -10.72
C LEU A 299 21.41 -3.73 -10.76
N TRP A 300 22.11 -2.87 -10.03
CA TRP A 300 23.57 -2.74 -10.09
C TRP A 300 24.32 -3.77 -9.26
N ARG A 301 23.64 -4.49 -8.36
CA ARG A 301 24.24 -5.54 -7.52
C ARG A 301 25.02 -6.56 -8.35
N ASP A 302 24.44 -7.00 -9.47
CA ASP A 302 25.02 -8.05 -10.31
C ASP A 302 25.66 -7.50 -11.60
N ASP A 303 25.22 -6.31 -12.05
CA ASP A 303 25.73 -5.66 -13.28
C ASP A 303 25.60 -4.12 -13.19
N PRO A 304 26.70 -3.41 -12.90
CA PRO A 304 26.73 -1.95 -12.81
C PRO A 304 26.37 -1.22 -14.11
N ALA A 305 26.40 -1.90 -15.27
CA ALA A 305 26.06 -1.29 -16.55
C ALA A 305 24.55 -1.18 -16.79
N ARG A 306 23.72 -1.85 -15.97
CA ARG A 306 22.26 -1.71 -16.04
C ARG A 306 21.84 -0.28 -15.73
N GLY A 307 20.75 0.17 -16.35
CA GLY A 307 20.24 1.53 -16.18
C GLY A 307 18.84 1.70 -16.77
N LEU A 308 18.13 2.73 -16.35
CA LEU A 308 16.71 2.96 -16.62
C LEU A 308 16.44 3.43 -18.07
N THR A 309 17.50 3.78 -18.79
CA THR A 309 17.41 4.15 -20.22
C THR A 309 16.83 2.98 -21.01
N GLY A 310 15.85 3.28 -21.87
CA GLY A 310 15.23 2.27 -22.75
C GLY A 310 14.07 1.49 -22.13
N LEU A 311 13.65 1.79 -20.90
CA LEU A 311 12.38 1.29 -20.36
C LEU A 311 11.20 1.74 -21.26
N PRO A 312 10.23 0.85 -21.53
CA PRO A 312 9.16 1.11 -22.49
C PRO A 312 8.23 2.21 -21.98
N LEU A 313 7.96 3.20 -22.85
CA LEU A 313 7.08 4.33 -22.50
C LEU A 313 5.64 3.89 -22.21
N ASP A 314 5.21 2.75 -22.74
CA ASP A 314 3.86 2.24 -22.53
C ASP A 314 3.61 1.83 -21.07
N ALA A 315 4.63 1.34 -20.35
CA ALA A 315 4.51 1.06 -18.92
C ALA A 315 4.26 2.34 -18.10
N TYR A 316 4.89 3.46 -18.49
CA TYR A 316 4.65 4.77 -17.89
C TYR A 316 3.23 5.26 -18.19
N ARG A 317 2.82 5.22 -19.47
CA ARG A 317 1.47 5.66 -19.88
C ARG A 317 0.38 4.86 -19.20
N ASP A 318 0.53 3.53 -19.14
CA ASP A 318 -0.45 2.67 -18.49
C ASP A 318 -0.54 2.96 -16.98
N THR A 319 0.60 3.18 -16.33
CA THR A 319 0.64 3.57 -14.91
C THR A 319 -0.13 4.87 -14.68
N LEU A 320 0.21 5.93 -15.41
CA LEU A 320 -0.44 7.24 -15.26
C LEU A 320 -1.94 7.16 -15.53
N ARG A 321 -2.35 6.43 -16.58
CA ARG A 321 -3.77 6.21 -16.90
C ARG A 321 -4.50 5.49 -15.75
N ARG A 322 -3.93 4.42 -15.19
CA ARG A 322 -4.55 3.64 -14.11
C ARG A 322 -4.71 4.45 -12.83
N PHE A 323 -3.68 5.23 -12.49
CA PHE A 323 -3.70 6.14 -11.35
C PHE A 323 -4.33 7.50 -11.68
N ARG A 324 -5.05 7.63 -12.81
CA ARG A 324 -5.85 8.81 -13.15
C ARG A 324 -5.02 10.11 -13.12
N GLN A 325 -3.79 10.05 -13.62
CA GLN A 325 -2.83 11.16 -13.68
C GLN A 325 -2.68 11.69 -15.10
N GLU A 326 -2.69 13.02 -15.24
CA GLU A 326 -2.57 13.72 -16.53
C GLU A 326 -1.12 14.12 -16.87
N ALA A 327 -0.12 13.54 -16.20
CA ALA A 327 1.27 13.90 -16.40
C ALA A 327 1.84 13.42 -17.75
N GLU A 328 2.78 14.18 -18.30
CA GLU A 328 3.50 13.81 -19.53
C GLU A 328 4.67 12.85 -19.24
N VAL A 329 4.75 11.74 -19.97
CA VAL A 329 5.75 10.69 -19.73
C VAL A 329 7.19 11.17 -19.93
N GLY A 330 7.44 12.02 -20.93
CA GLY A 330 8.79 12.50 -21.27
C GLY A 330 9.50 13.16 -20.08
N PRO A 331 8.94 14.22 -19.48
CA PRO A 331 9.48 14.85 -18.29
C PRO A 331 9.70 13.88 -17.10
N LEU A 332 8.77 12.95 -16.86
CA LEU A 332 8.93 12.00 -15.74
C LEU A 332 10.13 11.08 -15.96
N ARG A 333 10.29 10.56 -17.19
CA ARG A 333 11.43 9.73 -17.57
C ARG A 333 12.74 10.49 -17.38
N GLU A 334 12.83 11.74 -17.82
CA GLU A 334 14.06 12.53 -17.65
C GLU A 334 14.42 12.73 -16.17
N VAL A 335 13.43 12.93 -15.29
CA VAL A 335 13.69 13.02 -13.84
C VAL A 335 14.25 11.72 -13.26
N LEU A 336 13.75 10.56 -13.69
CA LEU A 336 14.29 9.25 -13.26
C LEU A 336 15.73 9.06 -13.75
N LEU A 337 16.02 9.41 -15.01
CA LEU A 337 17.37 9.31 -15.58
C LEU A 337 18.34 10.29 -14.91
N ASP A 338 17.89 11.48 -14.53
CA ASP A 338 18.70 12.43 -13.76
C ASP A 338 19.04 11.88 -12.37
N GLU A 339 18.08 11.25 -11.68
CA GLU A 339 18.36 10.64 -10.38
C GLU A 339 19.30 9.44 -10.51
N GLU A 340 19.18 8.63 -11.57
CA GLU A 340 20.15 7.57 -11.89
C GLU A 340 21.57 8.14 -12.04
N ARG A 341 21.75 9.19 -12.86
CA ARG A 341 23.05 9.86 -13.06
C ARG A 341 23.62 10.39 -11.75
N ARG A 342 22.78 11.02 -10.92
CA ARG A 342 23.18 11.55 -9.60
C ARG A 342 23.61 10.43 -8.66
N PHE A 343 22.90 9.31 -8.65
CA PHE A 343 23.23 8.19 -7.79
C PHE A 343 24.51 7.50 -8.24
N ARG A 344 24.72 7.32 -9.55
CA ARG A 344 25.98 6.81 -10.10
C ARG A 344 27.18 7.67 -9.67
N GLY A 345 27.06 8.99 -9.84
CA GLY A 345 28.10 9.92 -9.39
C GLY A 345 28.32 9.91 -7.87
N LEU A 346 27.33 9.52 -7.05
CA LEU A 346 27.50 9.31 -5.62
C LEU A 346 28.39 8.08 -5.35
N LEU A 347 28.16 6.98 -6.06
CA LEU A 347 28.98 5.76 -5.94
C LEU A 347 30.43 6.02 -6.37
N ASP A 348 30.63 6.74 -7.47
CA ASP A 348 31.97 7.10 -7.96
C ASP A 348 32.75 7.91 -6.91
N ARG A 349 32.09 8.86 -6.24
CA ARG A 349 32.68 9.63 -5.13
C ARG A 349 32.81 8.81 -3.85
N GLY A 350 32.01 7.76 -3.70
CA GLY A 350 32.01 6.85 -2.55
C GLY A 350 33.14 5.83 -2.58
N ARG A 351 33.59 5.39 -3.77
CA ARG A 351 34.64 4.38 -3.94
C ARG A 351 35.93 4.71 -3.14
N PRO A 352 36.50 5.93 -3.20
CA PRO A 352 37.66 6.28 -2.38
C PRO A 352 37.41 6.26 -0.86
N LEU A 353 36.15 6.45 -0.43
CA LEU A 353 35.78 6.36 1.00
C LEU A 353 35.76 4.91 1.45
N VAL A 354 35.16 4.01 0.64
CA VAL A 354 35.15 2.57 0.89
C VAL A 354 36.58 2.04 0.94
N ASP A 355 37.44 2.42 -0.02
CA ASP A 355 38.84 2.01 -0.06
C ASP A 355 39.61 2.45 1.20
N ARG A 356 39.36 3.68 1.68
CA ARG A 356 39.97 4.21 2.91
C ARG A 356 39.54 3.44 4.15
N VAL A 357 38.28 3.06 4.24
CA VAL A 357 37.77 2.26 5.36
C VAL A 357 38.35 0.86 5.30
N ARG A 358 38.33 0.22 4.12
CA ARG A 358 38.91 -1.11 3.87
C ARG A 358 40.40 -1.17 4.21
N ALA A 359 41.16 -0.09 3.96
CA ALA A 359 42.58 -0.03 4.31
C ALA A 359 42.86 -0.17 5.81
N ARG A 360 41.84 -0.02 6.68
CA ARG A 360 41.94 -0.21 8.13
C ARG A 360 41.66 -1.65 8.57
N GLY A 361 41.18 -2.50 7.67
CA GLY A 361 40.73 -3.87 7.93
C GLY A 361 39.36 -4.16 7.32
N PRO A 362 38.79 -5.36 7.58
CA PRO A 362 37.42 -5.69 7.18
C PRO A 362 36.41 -4.66 7.71
N LEU A 363 35.43 -4.29 6.88
CA LEU A 363 34.39 -3.34 7.28
C LEU A 363 33.57 -3.92 8.44
N THR A 364 33.33 -3.09 9.44
CA THR A 364 32.42 -3.39 10.56
C THR A 364 31.01 -2.91 10.25
N GLU A 365 30.01 -3.40 10.98
CA GLU A 365 28.62 -2.87 10.86
C GLU A 365 28.55 -1.36 11.12
N ARG A 366 29.42 -0.83 11.98
CA ARG A 366 29.53 0.62 12.20
C ARG A 366 30.00 1.36 10.94
N ASP A 367 30.90 0.76 10.15
CA ASP A 367 31.37 1.36 8.92
C ASP A 367 30.28 1.37 7.85
N TYR A 368 29.52 0.27 7.72
CA TYR A 368 28.36 0.21 6.84
C TYR A 368 27.30 1.25 7.23
N HIS A 369 26.97 1.36 8.51
CA HIS A 369 26.07 2.42 9.00
C HIS A 369 26.60 3.81 8.68
N TRP A 370 27.90 4.07 8.87
CA TRP A 370 28.49 5.37 8.55
C TRP A 370 28.45 5.69 7.04
N LEU A 371 28.82 4.73 6.19
CA LEU A 371 28.77 4.87 4.73
C LEU A 371 27.32 5.09 4.24
N HIS A 372 26.36 4.41 4.85
CA HIS A 372 24.94 4.58 4.55
C HIS A 372 24.42 5.95 5.03
N ASP A 373 24.52 6.25 6.33
CA ASP A 373 23.89 7.42 6.93
C ASP A 373 24.57 8.74 6.55
N THR A 374 25.89 8.71 6.38
CA THR A 374 26.68 9.93 6.09
C THR A 374 26.85 10.15 4.59
N HIS A 375 27.01 9.06 3.83
CA HIS A 375 27.38 9.14 2.41
C HIS A 375 26.31 8.58 1.47
N GLY A 376 25.22 8.02 2.00
CA GLY A 376 24.11 7.49 1.20
C GLY A 376 24.50 6.27 0.36
N LEU A 377 25.50 5.50 0.80
CA LEU A 377 26.01 4.31 0.10
C LEU A 377 25.34 3.04 0.68
N PRO A 378 24.47 2.35 -0.07
CA PRO A 378 23.84 1.11 0.38
C PRO A 378 24.85 -0.03 0.55
N ARG A 379 24.62 -0.90 1.53
CA ARG A 379 25.47 -2.05 1.85
C ARG A 379 25.80 -2.93 0.64
N ASP A 380 24.78 -3.36 -0.10
CA ASP A 380 24.96 -4.25 -1.27
C ASP A 380 25.90 -3.66 -2.33
N LEU A 381 25.83 -2.34 -2.53
CA LEU A 381 26.73 -1.66 -3.48
C LEU A 381 28.12 -1.51 -2.90
N VAL A 382 28.25 -1.21 -1.60
CA VAL A 382 29.56 -1.24 -0.92
C VAL A 382 30.22 -2.61 -1.09
N ASP A 383 29.48 -3.70 -0.89
CA ASP A 383 29.97 -5.07 -1.07
C ASP A 383 30.42 -5.34 -2.52
N GLY A 384 29.65 -4.86 -3.51
CA GLY A 384 30.05 -4.90 -4.92
C GLY A 384 31.35 -4.14 -5.20
N LEU A 385 31.51 -2.92 -4.66
CA LEU A 385 32.74 -2.13 -4.80
C LEU A 385 33.95 -2.84 -4.17
N LEU A 386 33.75 -3.57 -3.07
CA LEU A 386 34.79 -4.37 -2.41
C LEU A 386 35.23 -5.56 -3.27
N ALA A 387 34.27 -6.24 -3.92
CA ALA A 387 34.52 -7.41 -4.77
C ALA A 387 35.28 -7.05 -6.06
N GLU A 388 34.99 -5.92 -6.70
CA GLU A 388 35.71 -5.46 -7.90
C GLU A 388 37.18 -5.06 -7.63
N ALA A 389 37.51 -4.71 -6.38
CA ALA A 389 38.85 -4.29 -5.98
C ALA A 389 39.71 -5.42 -5.38
N ALA A 390 39.16 -6.64 -5.29
CA ALA A 390 39.87 -7.87 -4.92
C ALA A 390 40.34 -8.61 -6.18
#